data_AF-A0A7X3UYY8-F1
#
_entry.id   AF-A0A7X3UYY8-F1
#
_cell.length_a   1.000
_cell.length_b   1.000
_cell.length_c   1.000
_cell.angle_alpha   90.00
_cell.angle_beta   90.00
_cell.angle_gamma   90.00
#
_symmetry.space_group_name_H-M   'P 1'
#
loop_
_entity.id
_entity.type
_entity.pdbx_description
1 polymer ?
#
loop_
_entity_poly.entity_id
_entity_poly.type
_entity_poly.pdbx_seq_one_letter_code
_entity_poly.pdbx_strand_id
1 'polypeptide(L)'
;TGGAGGAGAGTEGADFEGMPRLQYYLMGANEWRSADSWPVEGTEFRPMYLHSEGNANTRYGDGRLSWEAPASDQPADVFVYDPDDPVPTIGGPVCCTGTADAPAGGFDQSAVEDRDDVLVYTSEPLTEALEVTGPIELVLHVSSDARDTDFVAKLVDVQLDGTPVNVQEGIQRARYREGYDRKVWMEEGEVYEVRIDMQATANQFLPGHRIRLEVTSSSFPRWERNLNTGGNNYDETQWVRARNSVHHSPGRLSHVVLPVVTAQEE
;
A
#
# COMPACT_ATOMS: atom_id res chain seq x y z
N THR A 1 -13.72 24.52 -64.69
CA THR A 1 -12.68 25.38 -64.09
C THR A 1 -13.30 26.03 -62.86
N GLY A 2 -13.27 25.40 -61.68
CA GLY A 2 -12.08 25.21 -60.86
C GLY A 2 -12.00 26.35 -59.85
N GLY A 3 -12.62 26.17 -58.68
CA GLY A 3 -12.66 27.19 -57.62
C GLY A 3 -13.47 26.70 -56.42
N ALA A 4 -12.87 25.85 -55.60
CA ALA A 4 -13.35 25.56 -54.24
C ALA A 4 -12.18 25.80 -53.29
N GLY A 5 -12.37 26.76 -52.39
CA GLY A 5 -11.37 27.22 -51.42
C GLY A 5 -10.89 26.09 -50.53
N GLY A 6 -9.58 26.06 -50.29
CA GLY A 6 -8.98 25.21 -49.29
C GLY A 6 -9.49 25.61 -47.91
N ALA A 7 -10.21 24.71 -47.27
CA ALA A 7 -10.36 24.73 -45.83
C ALA A 7 -8.98 24.41 -45.26
N GLY A 8 -8.28 25.44 -44.77
CA GLY A 8 -7.12 25.26 -43.94
C GLY A 8 -7.57 24.54 -42.67
N ALA A 9 -7.18 23.28 -42.54
CA ALA A 9 -7.19 22.60 -41.24
C ALA A 9 -6.16 23.32 -40.37
N GLY A 10 -6.64 24.26 -39.55
CA GLY A 10 -5.85 24.91 -38.52
C GLY A 10 -5.28 23.84 -37.59
N THR A 11 -3.96 23.75 -37.56
CA THR A 11 -3.23 23.15 -36.45
C THR A 11 -3.28 24.15 -35.30
N GLU A 12 -4.42 24.27 -34.63
CA GLU A 12 -4.43 24.82 -33.27
C GLU A 12 -3.69 23.81 -32.40
N GLY A 13 -2.36 23.96 -32.33
CA GLY A 13 -1.57 23.30 -31.30
C GLY A 13 -2.19 23.67 -29.96
N ALA A 14 -2.48 22.66 -29.14
CA ALA A 14 -3.01 22.90 -27.80
C ALA A 14 -2.14 23.96 -27.11
N ASP A 15 -2.77 25.05 -26.69
CA ASP A 15 -2.10 26.12 -25.99
C ASP A 15 -1.83 25.65 -24.56
N PHE A 16 -0.57 25.31 -24.30
CA PHE A 16 -0.10 24.88 -22.98
C PHE A 16 0.35 26.09 -22.13
N GLU A 17 0.30 27.32 -22.64
CA GLU A 17 0.62 28.51 -21.86
C GLU A 17 -0.42 28.71 -20.75
N GLY A 18 0.04 28.72 -19.49
CA GLY A 18 -0.82 28.88 -18.31
C GLY A 18 -1.40 27.59 -17.73
N MET A 19 -1.14 26.43 -18.33
CA MET A 19 -1.47 25.15 -17.69
C MET A 19 -0.48 24.83 -16.56
N PRO A 20 -0.94 24.32 -15.41
CA PRO A 20 -0.05 23.89 -14.34
C PRO A 20 0.79 22.69 -14.78
N ARG A 21 2.03 22.59 -14.25
CA ARG A 21 2.96 21.50 -14.59
C ARG A 21 2.46 20.14 -14.12
N LEU A 22 1.79 20.11 -12.98
CA LEU A 22 1.12 18.96 -12.40
C LEU A 22 -0.31 19.34 -12.04
N GLN A 23 -1.26 18.49 -12.43
CA GLN A 23 -2.62 18.48 -11.89
C GLN A 23 -2.86 17.12 -11.26
N TYR A 24 -3.45 17.12 -10.06
CA TYR A 24 -3.80 15.90 -9.35
C TYR A 24 -5.17 16.05 -8.71
N TYR A 25 -5.90 14.96 -8.59
CA TYR A 25 -7.17 14.93 -7.88
C TYR A 25 -6.90 14.54 -6.43
N LEU A 26 -7.17 15.45 -5.48
CA LEU A 26 -7.01 15.19 -4.07
C LEU A 26 -8.25 14.45 -3.56
N MET A 27 -8.12 13.14 -3.38
CA MET A 27 -9.15 12.30 -2.78
C MET A 27 -9.42 12.72 -1.33
N GLY A 28 -10.60 12.40 -0.80
CA GLY A 28 -11.04 12.88 0.52
C GLY A 28 -11.56 14.33 0.47
N ALA A 29 -10.72 15.28 0.05
CA ALA A 29 -11.13 16.67 -0.23
C ALA A 29 -12.06 16.78 -1.46
N ASN A 30 -11.93 15.82 -2.40
CA ASN A 30 -12.71 15.70 -3.63
C ASN A 30 -12.58 16.90 -4.58
N GLU A 31 -11.36 17.42 -4.71
CA GLU A 31 -11.07 18.59 -5.55
C GLU A 31 -9.82 18.38 -6.43
N TRP A 32 -9.77 19.11 -7.54
CA TRP A 32 -8.56 19.19 -8.36
C TRP A 32 -7.59 20.19 -7.74
N ARG A 33 -6.33 19.77 -7.59
CA ARG A 33 -5.21 20.62 -7.19
C ARG A 33 -4.14 20.68 -8.27
N SER A 34 -3.28 21.68 -8.17
CA SER A 34 -2.19 21.93 -9.11
C SER A 34 -0.90 22.17 -8.34
N ALA A 35 0.24 21.76 -8.90
CA ALA A 35 1.56 22.01 -8.34
C ALA A 35 2.60 22.17 -9.46
N ASP A 36 3.77 22.70 -9.11
CA ASP A 36 4.88 22.92 -10.05
C ASP A 36 5.94 21.81 -10.06
N SER A 37 5.87 20.88 -9.09
CA SER A 37 6.80 19.77 -8.93
C SER A 37 6.13 18.49 -8.43
N TRP A 38 6.81 17.37 -8.66
CA TRP A 38 6.54 16.10 -8.00
C TRP A 38 7.86 15.56 -7.39
N PRO A 39 7.92 15.28 -6.08
CA PRO A 39 6.87 15.46 -5.06
C PRO A 39 6.38 16.92 -4.93
N VAL A 40 5.18 17.09 -4.36
CA VAL A 40 4.56 18.40 -4.16
C VAL A 40 5.44 19.25 -3.23
N GLU A 41 5.48 20.56 -3.43
CA GLU A 41 6.23 21.45 -2.55
C GLU A 41 5.68 21.38 -1.12
N GLY A 42 6.57 21.36 -0.11
CA GLY A 42 6.16 21.17 1.28
C GLY A 42 5.86 19.70 1.66
N THR A 43 6.16 18.72 0.79
CA THR A 43 6.12 17.30 1.18
C THR A 43 7.20 16.97 2.22
N GLU A 44 6.75 16.47 3.36
CA GLU A 44 7.57 15.86 4.40
C GLU A 44 7.33 14.34 4.42
N PHE A 45 8.40 13.56 4.22
CA PHE A 45 8.34 12.10 4.32
C PHE A 45 8.43 11.67 5.79
N ARG A 46 7.28 11.32 6.37
CA ARG A 46 7.13 11.03 7.80
C ARG A 46 6.86 9.54 8.05
N PRO A 47 7.67 8.85 8.87
CA PRO A 47 7.40 7.47 9.23
C PRO A 47 6.26 7.36 10.26
N MET A 48 5.33 6.44 10.01
CA MET A 48 4.41 5.89 11.02
C MET A 48 4.79 4.45 11.31
N TYR A 49 5.08 4.17 12.57
CA TYR A 49 5.56 2.88 13.07
C TYR A 49 4.41 1.96 13.43
N LEU A 50 4.63 0.67 13.19
CA LEU A 50 3.72 -0.40 13.59
C LEU A 50 3.94 -0.71 15.08
N HIS A 51 2.86 -0.98 15.80
CA HIS A 51 2.88 -1.47 17.18
C HIS A 51 1.83 -2.56 17.38
N SER A 52 2.08 -3.47 18.30
CA SER A 52 1.14 -4.54 18.68
C SER A 52 1.57 -5.23 19.97
N GLU A 53 0.66 -5.95 20.63
CA GLU A 53 1.00 -6.93 21.69
C GLU A 53 1.01 -8.38 21.14
N GLY A 54 1.20 -8.51 19.82
CA GLY A 54 1.36 -9.76 19.08
C GLY A 54 0.05 -10.29 18.50
N ASN A 55 -1.01 -9.46 18.51
CA ASN A 55 -2.35 -9.85 18.09
C ASN A 55 -2.93 -8.85 17.08
N ALA A 56 -2.13 -8.34 16.15
CA ALA A 56 -2.62 -7.44 15.10
C ALA A 56 -3.48 -8.15 14.04
N ASN A 57 -3.69 -9.48 14.13
CA ASN A 57 -4.56 -10.23 13.23
C ASN A 57 -6.00 -9.71 13.31
N THR A 58 -6.59 -9.49 12.14
CA THR A 58 -7.95 -8.94 11.94
C THR A 58 -8.14 -7.49 12.42
N ARG A 59 -9.23 -6.85 11.99
CA ARG A 59 -9.68 -5.53 12.49
C ARG A 59 -10.03 -5.48 13.98
N TYR A 60 -10.15 -6.64 14.63
CA TYR A 60 -10.40 -6.74 16.08
C TYR A 60 -9.12 -6.95 16.89
N GLY A 61 -7.97 -7.00 16.22
CA GLY A 61 -6.65 -7.09 16.84
C GLY A 61 -6.22 -5.81 17.57
N ASP A 62 -5.00 -5.85 18.11
CA ASP A 62 -4.40 -4.77 18.92
C ASP A 62 -3.39 -3.90 18.15
N GLY A 63 -3.31 -4.08 16.83
CA GLY A 63 -2.37 -3.37 15.96
C GLY A 63 -2.63 -1.87 15.90
N ARG A 64 -1.60 -1.08 16.17
CA ARG A 64 -1.64 0.40 16.15
C ARG A 64 -0.61 0.98 15.19
N LEU A 65 -0.95 2.10 14.56
CA LEU A 65 0.00 2.97 13.84
C LEU A 65 0.24 4.24 14.65
N SER A 66 1.51 4.60 14.83
CA SER A 66 1.90 5.79 15.59
C SER A 66 3.02 6.55 14.90
N TRP A 67 3.08 7.87 15.11
CA TRP A 67 4.23 8.68 14.73
C TRP A 67 5.44 8.46 15.65
N GLU A 68 5.22 7.89 16.84
CA GLU A 68 6.26 7.59 17.82
C GLU A 68 6.76 6.17 17.63
N ALA A 69 8.08 5.97 17.54
CA ALA A 69 8.65 4.63 17.44
C ALA A 69 8.47 3.81 18.73
N PRO A 70 8.30 2.49 18.65
CA PRO A 70 8.36 1.57 19.79
C PRO A 70 9.59 1.83 20.67
N ALA A 71 9.37 2.19 21.93
CA ALA A 71 10.44 2.48 22.89
C ALA A 71 10.96 1.24 23.63
N SER A 72 10.22 0.13 23.56
CA SER A 72 10.53 -1.13 24.22
C SER A 72 10.18 -2.30 23.30
N ASP A 73 10.67 -3.49 23.64
CA ASP A 73 10.34 -4.70 22.90
C ASP A 73 8.82 -4.95 22.88
N GLN A 74 8.37 -5.42 21.72
CA GLN A 74 7.00 -5.80 21.42
C GLN A 74 7.05 -7.14 20.67
N PRO A 75 6.17 -8.09 21.00
CA PRO A 75 6.12 -9.37 20.29
C PRO A 75 5.77 -9.15 18.81
N ALA A 76 6.36 -9.97 17.93
CA ALA A 76 6.04 -9.95 16.51
C ALA A 76 4.62 -10.46 16.26
N ASP A 77 3.96 -9.90 15.25
CA ASP A 77 2.66 -10.37 14.78
C ASP A 77 2.86 -11.52 13.81
N VAL A 78 2.08 -12.60 13.97
CA VAL A 78 2.28 -13.85 13.23
C VAL A 78 1.00 -14.25 12.52
N PHE A 79 1.14 -14.65 11.26
CA PHE A 79 0.03 -15.14 10.46
C PHE A 79 0.47 -16.30 9.56
N VAL A 80 -0.52 -17.08 9.10
CA VAL A 80 -0.27 -18.22 8.21
C VAL A 80 -0.85 -17.89 6.84
N TYR A 81 0.01 -17.86 5.83
CA TYR A 81 -0.41 -17.74 4.44
C TYR A 81 -0.60 -19.12 3.82
N ASP A 82 -1.81 -19.40 3.33
CA ASP A 82 -2.12 -20.58 2.52
C ASP A 82 -2.38 -20.17 1.06
N PRO A 83 -1.53 -20.59 0.12
CA PRO A 83 -1.76 -20.33 -1.31
C PRO A 83 -3.09 -20.89 -1.84
N ASP A 84 -3.73 -21.86 -1.19
CA ASP A 84 -5.06 -22.36 -1.59
C ASP A 84 -6.22 -21.45 -1.15
N ASP A 85 -6.00 -20.60 -0.16
CA ASP A 85 -6.96 -19.61 0.34
C ASP A 85 -6.28 -18.23 0.41
N PRO A 86 -5.96 -17.61 -0.74
CA PRO A 86 -5.35 -16.29 -0.77
C PRO A 86 -6.35 -15.22 -0.33
N VAL A 87 -5.83 -14.12 0.24
CA VAL A 87 -6.61 -12.91 0.44
C VAL A 87 -7.12 -12.41 -0.91
N PRO A 88 -8.43 -12.18 -1.08
CA PRO A 88 -8.99 -11.72 -2.33
C PRO A 88 -8.64 -10.25 -2.59
N THR A 89 -8.42 -9.91 -3.86
CA THR A 89 -8.34 -8.52 -4.28
C THR A 89 -9.72 -7.89 -4.21
N ILE A 90 -9.86 -6.81 -3.45
CA ILE A 90 -11.08 -5.99 -3.36
C ILE A 90 -10.67 -4.53 -3.61
N GLY A 91 -10.97 -4.00 -4.80
CA GLY A 91 -10.55 -2.64 -5.16
C GLY A 91 -9.06 -2.54 -5.55
N GLY A 92 -8.50 -1.35 -5.33
CA GLY A 92 -7.10 -1.01 -5.59
C GLY A 92 -6.82 -0.61 -7.04
N PRO A 93 -5.55 -0.31 -7.38
CA PRO A 93 -5.11 -0.09 -8.76
C PRO A 93 -5.00 -1.39 -9.56
N VAL A 94 -6.09 -2.13 -9.62
CA VAL A 94 -6.26 -3.24 -10.57
C VAL A 94 -6.33 -2.66 -11.98
N CYS A 95 -5.31 -2.90 -12.79
CA CYS A 95 -5.44 -2.78 -14.23
C CYS A 95 -5.52 -4.16 -14.87
N CYS A 96 -6.35 -4.26 -15.91
CA CYS A 96 -6.16 -5.23 -16.98
C CYS A 96 -6.49 -6.71 -16.60
N THR A 97 -6.59 -7.04 -15.31
CA THR A 97 -7.11 -8.30 -14.75
C THR A 97 -8.50 -8.15 -14.10
N GLY A 98 -9.08 -6.94 -14.14
CA GLY A 98 -10.42 -6.66 -13.62
C GLY A 98 -11.48 -7.44 -14.40
N THR A 99 -11.85 -8.61 -13.89
CA THR A 99 -13.14 -9.21 -14.21
C THR A 99 -14.24 -8.36 -13.56
N ALA A 100 -15.50 -8.60 -13.91
CA ALA A 100 -16.63 -7.96 -13.20
C ALA A 100 -16.56 -8.18 -11.67
N ASP A 101 -15.82 -9.21 -11.24
CA ASP A 101 -15.66 -9.64 -9.86
C ASP A 101 -14.44 -9.00 -9.14
N ALA A 102 -13.59 -8.24 -9.84
CA ALA A 102 -12.41 -7.56 -9.28
C ALA A 102 -12.34 -6.08 -9.74
N PRO A 103 -13.27 -5.22 -9.28
CA PRO A 103 -13.33 -3.83 -9.71
C PRO A 103 -12.13 -3.02 -9.19
N ALA A 104 -11.70 -2.02 -9.97
CA ALA A 104 -10.68 -1.07 -9.56
C ALA A 104 -11.29 0.09 -8.75
N GLY A 105 -10.48 0.71 -7.88
CA GLY A 105 -10.87 1.90 -7.11
C GLY A 105 -10.97 1.68 -5.61
N GLY A 106 -11.64 2.59 -4.90
CA GLY A 106 -11.88 2.51 -3.46
C GLY A 106 -13.08 1.63 -3.12
N PHE A 107 -12.86 0.60 -2.31
CA PHE A 107 -13.83 -0.39 -1.87
C PHE A 107 -13.68 -0.65 -0.37
N ASP A 108 -14.79 -1.05 0.24
CA ASP A 108 -14.84 -1.47 1.64
C ASP A 108 -14.00 -2.75 1.86
N GLN A 109 -13.04 -2.66 2.78
CA GLN A 109 -12.12 -3.73 3.14
C GLN A 109 -12.58 -4.57 4.33
N SER A 110 -13.76 -4.29 4.93
CA SER A 110 -14.21 -4.92 6.17
C SER A 110 -14.13 -6.45 6.15
N ALA A 111 -14.54 -7.08 5.03
CA ALA A 111 -14.51 -8.54 4.89
C ALA A 111 -13.10 -9.11 4.74
N VAL A 112 -12.17 -8.34 4.17
CA VAL A 112 -10.74 -8.70 4.07
C VAL A 112 -10.10 -8.63 5.45
N GLU A 113 -10.40 -7.58 6.20
CA GLU A 113 -9.88 -7.35 7.54
C GLU A 113 -10.41 -8.32 8.60
N ASP A 114 -11.40 -9.17 8.31
CA ASP A 114 -11.86 -10.22 9.22
C ASP A 114 -11.02 -11.50 9.14
N ARG A 115 -10.05 -11.58 8.21
CA ARG A 115 -9.21 -12.77 8.01
C ARG A 115 -8.00 -12.79 8.95
N ASP A 116 -7.70 -13.95 9.51
CA ASP A 116 -6.53 -14.15 10.39
C ASP A 116 -5.19 -13.96 9.68
N ASP A 117 -5.15 -14.07 8.34
CA ASP A 117 -3.96 -13.82 7.52
C ASP A 117 -3.79 -12.36 7.07
N VAL A 118 -4.59 -11.45 7.64
CA VAL A 118 -4.49 -10.00 7.46
C VAL A 118 -4.20 -9.36 8.81
N LEU A 119 -3.02 -8.74 8.92
CA LEU A 119 -2.64 -7.92 10.06
C LEU A 119 -3.14 -6.49 9.83
N VAL A 120 -3.80 -5.90 10.83
CA VAL A 120 -4.41 -4.57 10.74
C VAL A 120 -3.80 -3.65 11.79
N TYR A 121 -3.18 -2.55 11.34
CA TYR A 121 -2.62 -1.52 12.20
C TYR A 121 -3.36 -0.21 11.96
N THR A 122 -3.92 0.40 13.00
CA THR A 122 -4.76 1.59 12.86
C THR A 122 -4.25 2.74 13.73
N SER A 123 -4.24 3.96 13.21
CA SER A 123 -3.92 5.17 13.98
C SER A 123 -5.04 5.54 14.95
N GLU A 124 -4.76 6.45 15.87
CA GLU A 124 -5.81 7.24 16.52
C GLU A 124 -6.59 8.08 15.49
N PRO A 125 -7.84 8.49 15.78
CA PRO A 125 -8.57 9.40 14.92
C PRO A 125 -7.76 10.68 14.75
N LEU A 126 -7.66 11.15 13.51
CA LEU A 126 -6.99 12.40 13.23
C LEU A 126 -7.78 13.56 13.84
N THR A 127 -7.09 14.48 14.51
CA THR A 127 -7.70 15.70 15.07
C THR A 127 -7.88 16.79 14.02
N GLU A 128 -7.10 16.72 12.94
CA GLU A 128 -7.09 17.66 11.82
C GLU A 128 -6.94 16.90 10.50
N ALA A 129 -7.24 17.55 9.38
CA ALA A 129 -7.08 16.92 8.07
C ALA A 129 -5.59 16.71 7.76
N LEU A 130 -5.24 15.55 7.23
CA LEU A 130 -3.87 15.21 6.84
C LEU A 130 -3.83 14.88 5.34
N GLU A 131 -3.18 15.75 4.55
CA GLU A 131 -2.91 15.46 3.14
C GLU A 131 -1.69 14.54 3.02
N VAL A 132 -1.90 13.39 2.38
CA VAL A 132 -0.86 12.44 1.97
C VAL A 132 -0.83 12.42 0.45
N THR A 133 0.14 13.14 -0.14
CA THR A 133 0.28 13.29 -1.59
C THR A 133 1.74 13.06 -1.99
N GLY A 134 2.01 11.96 -2.70
CA GLY A 134 3.36 11.58 -3.07
C GLY A 134 3.56 10.07 -3.20
N PRO A 135 4.81 9.61 -3.41
CA PRO A 135 5.16 8.20 -3.32
C PRO A 135 5.13 7.71 -1.86
N ILE A 136 4.68 6.47 -1.65
CA ILE A 136 4.59 5.79 -0.36
C ILE A 136 5.54 4.59 -0.39
N GLU A 137 6.32 4.43 0.67
CA GLU A 137 7.17 3.27 0.87
C GLU A 137 6.84 2.64 2.23
N LEU A 138 6.80 1.32 2.29
CA LEU A 138 6.71 0.59 3.54
C LEU A 138 8.00 -0.20 3.76
N VAL A 139 8.57 -0.06 4.95
CA VAL A 139 9.72 -0.84 5.41
C VAL A 139 9.20 -1.86 6.43
N LEU A 140 9.26 -3.15 6.10
CA LEU A 140 8.92 -4.23 7.01
C LEU A 140 10.17 -5.01 7.43
N HIS A 141 10.22 -5.39 8.70
CA HIS A 141 11.14 -6.40 9.22
C HIS A 141 10.36 -7.70 9.37
N VAL A 142 10.72 -8.71 8.59
CA VAL A 142 9.91 -9.93 8.44
C VAL A 142 10.72 -11.20 8.54
N SER A 143 10.08 -12.26 9.00
CA SER A 143 10.60 -13.63 8.95
C SER A 143 9.56 -14.58 8.38
N SER A 144 10.03 -15.71 7.87
CA SER A 144 9.18 -16.80 7.37
C SER A 144 9.84 -18.14 7.69
N ASP A 145 9.05 -19.19 7.79
CA ASP A 145 9.53 -20.58 7.72
C ASP A 145 9.66 -21.09 6.27
N ALA A 146 9.12 -20.35 5.31
CA ALA A 146 9.22 -20.65 3.89
C ALA A 146 10.50 -20.08 3.28
N ARG A 147 10.98 -20.75 2.22
CA ARG A 147 12.17 -20.34 1.47
C ARG A 147 11.97 -19.02 0.70
N ASP A 148 10.73 -18.75 0.32
CA ASP A 148 10.27 -17.53 -0.33
C ASP A 148 8.79 -17.33 0.03
N THR A 149 8.33 -16.09 0.01
CA THR A 149 6.92 -15.73 0.18
C THR A 149 6.72 -14.30 -0.34
N ASP A 150 5.48 -13.81 -0.35
CA ASP A 150 5.18 -12.43 -0.68
C ASP A 150 4.80 -11.64 0.59
N PHE A 151 5.05 -10.34 0.59
CA PHE A 151 4.49 -9.41 1.56
C PHE A 151 3.73 -8.34 0.79
N VAL A 152 2.45 -8.19 1.12
CA VAL A 152 1.51 -7.23 0.53
C VAL A 152 1.12 -6.25 1.62
N ALA A 153 0.99 -4.99 1.24
CA ALA A 153 0.48 -3.97 2.15
C ALA A 153 -0.51 -3.06 1.46
N LYS A 154 -1.51 -2.60 2.22
CA LYS A 154 -2.56 -1.70 1.74
C LYS A 154 -2.75 -0.55 2.72
N LEU A 155 -2.65 0.67 2.20
CA LEU A 155 -3.03 1.89 2.89
C LEU A 155 -4.55 2.06 2.76
N VAL A 156 -5.20 2.34 3.88
CA VAL A 156 -6.66 2.39 4.03
C VAL A 156 -7.05 3.65 4.79
N ASP A 157 -8.10 4.31 4.32
CA ASP A 157 -8.78 5.42 4.98
C ASP A 157 -10.01 4.88 5.71
N VAL A 158 -9.95 4.83 7.05
CA VAL A 158 -11.10 4.45 7.87
C VAL A 158 -11.96 5.69 8.08
N GLN A 159 -13.11 5.69 7.42
CA GLN A 159 -14.09 6.77 7.43
C GLN A 159 -14.67 7.00 8.83
N LEU A 160 -15.35 8.14 9.03
CA LEU A 160 -15.96 8.50 10.32
C LEU A 160 -16.99 7.47 10.82
N ASP A 161 -17.69 6.79 9.92
CA ASP A 161 -18.65 5.72 10.26
C ASP A 161 -17.99 4.36 10.52
N GLY A 162 -16.66 4.28 10.41
CA GLY A 162 -15.86 3.08 10.59
C GLY A 162 -15.62 2.27 9.33
N THR A 163 -16.13 2.68 8.16
CA THR A 163 -15.93 1.98 6.89
C THR A 163 -14.46 2.10 6.44
N PRO A 164 -13.72 1.00 6.29
CA PRO A 164 -12.34 1.01 5.79
C PRO A 164 -12.31 1.03 4.26
N VAL A 165 -11.88 2.12 3.64
CA VAL A 165 -11.79 2.25 2.18
C VAL A 165 -10.33 2.20 1.75
N ASN A 166 -9.98 1.28 0.85
CA ASN A 166 -8.61 1.18 0.35
C ASN A 166 -8.19 2.44 -0.44
N VAL A 167 -6.96 2.88 -0.22
CA VAL A 167 -6.35 4.02 -0.91
C VAL A 167 -5.31 3.56 -1.92
N GLN A 168 -4.37 2.73 -1.48
CA GLN A 168 -3.23 2.29 -2.30
C GLN A 168 -2.63 1.00 -1.74
N GLU A 169 -2.01 0.17 -2.57
CA GLU A 169 -1.36 -1.07 -2.14
C GLU A 169 -0.09 -1.39 -2.95
N GLY A 170 0.81 -2.14 -2.33
CA GLY A 170 2.04 -2.64 -2.93
C GLY A 170 2.32 -4.09 -2.54
N ILE A 171 3.25 -4.71 -3.27
CA ILE A 171 3.71 -6.08 -3.01
C ILE A 171 5.23 -6.14 -3.17
N GLN A 172 5.88 -6.94 -2.34
CA GLN A 172 7.26 -7.35 -2.55
C GLN A 172 7.39 -8.86 -2.35
N ARG A 173 7.85 -9.55 -3.39
CA ARG A 173 8.26 -10.94 -3.29
C ARG A 173 9.63 -11.04 -2.64
N ALA A 174 9.75 -11.84 -1.58
CA ALA A 174 10.92 -11.87 -0.73
C ALA A 174 12.21 -12.26 -1.47
N ARG A 175 12.14 -13.10 -2.50
CA ARG A 175 13.32 -13.45 -3.31
C ARG A 175 13.94 -12.31 -4.09
N TYR A 176 13.20 -11.21 -4.31
CA TYR A 176 13.66 -10.02 -5.03
C TYR A 176 13.89 -8.82 -4.09
N ARG A 177 13.95 -9.03 -2.77
CA ARG A 177 14.12 -7.96 -1.77
C ARG A 177 15.44 -7.18 -1.90
N GLU A 178 16.47 -7.78 -2.54
CA GLU A 178 17.77 -7.15 -2.78
C GLU A 178 17.96 -6.71 -4.26
N GLY A 179 16.85 -6.51 -4.97
CA GLY A 179 16.83 -6.18 -6.40
C GLY A 179 16.25 -7.29 -7.28
N TYR A 180 15.83 -6.93 -8.49
CA TYR A 180 15.21 -7.84 -9.45
C TYR A 180 16.20 -8.54 -10.38
N ASP A 181 17.50 -8.23 -10.27
CA ASP A 181 18.58 -8.81 -11.07
C ASP A 181 19.07 -10.16 -10.52
N ARG A 182 18.71 -10.51 -9.28
CA ARG A 182 19.07 -11.76 -8.62
C ARG A 182 17.97 -12.26 -7.70
N LYS A 183 18.06 -13.55 -7.35
CA LYS A 183 17.19 -14.20 -6.36
C LYS A 183 17.99 -14.44 -5.07
N VAL A 184 17.43 -14.04 -3.94
CA VAL A 184 17.92 -14.36 -2.59
C VAL A 184 16.88 -15.22 -1.86
N TRP A 185 17.28 -16.03 -0.88
CA TRP A 185 16.36 -16.93 -0.18
C TRP A 185 16.18 -16.50 1.27
N MET A 186 15.05 -16.85 1.86
CA MET A 186 14.83 -16.73 3.30
C MET A 186 15.32 -18.00 3.99
N GLU A 187 15.95 -17.82 5.15
CA GLU A 187 16.27 -18.88 6.11
C GLU A 187 15.23 -18.84 7.23
N GLU A 188 14.83 -20.02 7.71
CA GLU A 188 13.78 -20.16 8.72
C GLU A 188 14.14 -19.37 9.99
N GLY A 189 13.26 -18.44 10.37
CA GLY A 189 13.40 -17.63 11.59
C GLY A 189 14.36 -16.44 11.48
N GLU A 190 15.15 -16.34 10.41
CA GLU A 190 15.97 -15.16 10.14
C GLU A 190 15.08 -13.96 9.77
N VAL A 191 15.47 -12.77 10.25
CA VAL A 191 14.71 -11.53 10.01
C VAL A 191 15.36 -10.70 8.93
N TYR A 192 14.57 -10.32 7.94
CA TYR A 192 14.98 -9.54 6.79
C TYR A 192 14.23 -8.21 6.74
N GLU A 193 14.92 -7.14 6.34
CA GLU A 193 14.26 -5.92 5.89
C GLU A 193 13.71 -6.14 4.47
N VAL A 194 12.45 -5.81 4.28
CA VAL A 194 11.74 -5.84 3.00
C VAL A 194 11.12 -4.47 2.78
N ARG A 195 11.53 -3.82 1.68
CA ARG A 195 10.98 -2.52 1.26
C ARG A 195 9.90 -2.77 0.20
N ILE A 196 8.71 -2.25 0.43
CA ILE A 196 7.55 -2.37 -0.45
C ILE A 196 7.28 -1.00 -1.05
N ASP A 197 7.44 -0.89 -2.36
CA ASP A 197 6.98 0.27 -3.14
C ASP A 197 5.45 0.20 -3.24
N MET A 198 4.77 1.11 -2.54
CA MET A 198 3.32 1.25 -2.58
C MET A 198 2.88 2.29 -3.63
N GLN A 199 3.74 2.62 -4.59
CA GLN A 199 3.50 3.63 -5.61
C GLN A 199 3.12 4.99 -4.99
N ALA A 200 2.13 5.69 -5.54
CA ALA A 200 1.75 7.01 -5.08
C ALA A 200 0.26 7.13 -4.80
N THR A 201 -0.11 8.10 -3.97
CA THR A 201 -1.49 8.53 -3.78
C THR A 201 -1.58 10.06 -3.66
N ALA A 202 -2.79 10.58 -3.70
CA ALA A 202 -3.16 11.91 -3.26
C ALA A 202 -4.48 11.80 -2.49
N ASN A 203 -4.40 11.60 -1.17
CA ASN A 203 -5.56 11.46 -0.28
C ASN A 203 -5.46 12.41 0.90
N GLN A 204 -6.54 13.13 1.19
CA GLN A 204 -6.70 13.86 2.42
C GLN A 204 -7.54 13.02 3.40
N PHE A 205 -6.89 12.51 4.44
CA PHE A 205 -7.59 11.87 5.55
C PHE A 205 -8.25 12.98 6.38
N LEU A 206 -9.58 12.92 6.54
CA LEU A 206 -10.35 13.98 7.18
C LEU A 206 -10.29 13.89 8.71
N PRO A 207 -10.63 14.97 9.45
CA PRO A 207 -10.75 14.90 10.90
C PRO A 207 -11.73 13.79 11.33
N GLY A 208 -11.33 13.00 12.33
CA GLY A 208 -12.07 11.83 12.81
C GLY A 208 -11.82 10.55 12.04
N HIS A 209 -11.25 10.61 10.83
CA HIS A 209 -10.81 9.42 10.10
C HIS A 209 -9.56 8.83 10.76
N ARG A 210 -9.24 7.58 10.41
CA ARG A 210 -8.00 6.93 10.83
C ARG A 210 -7.20 6.48 9.62
N ILE A 211 -5.88 6.54 9.75
CA ILE A 211 -4.96 5.92 8.82
C ILE A 211 -4.81 4.47 9.24
N ARG A 212 -5.02 3.55 8.29
CA ARG A 212 -4.86 2.12 8.52
C ARG A 212 -3.90 1.51 7.51
N LEU A 213 -3.12 0.55 7.98
CA LEU A 213 -2.26 -0.28 7.17
C LEU A 213 -2.66 -1.74 7.37
N GLU A 214 -2.99 -2.41 6.28
CA GLU A 214 -3.11 -3.87 6.24
C GLU A 214 -1.78 -4.47 5.80
N VAL A 215 -1.36 -5.58 6.41
CA VAL A 215 -0.21 -6.38 5.97
C VAL A 215 -0.63 -7.84 5.84
N THR A 216 -0.34 -8.45 4.70
CA THR A 216 -0.63 -9.86 4.41
C THR A 216 0.41 -10.42 3.44
N SER A 217 0.20 -11.61 2.88
CA SER A 217 1.08 -12.25 1.90
C SER A 217 0.40 -12.57 0.57
N SER A 218 -0.80 -12.03 0.33
CA SER A 218 -1.47 -12.16 -0.97
C SER A 218 -2.50 -11.05 -1.24
N SER A 219 -2.79 -10.81 -2.51
CA SER A 219 -3.96 -10.08 -2.99
C SER A 219 -4.24 -10.63 -4.40
N PHE A 220 -5.12 -11.63 -4.47
CA PHE A 220 -5.40 -12.40 -5.68
C PHE A 220 -6.81 -12.08 -6.21
N PRO A 221 -7.02 -11.83 -7.51
CA PRO A 221 -6.11 -12.14 -8.61
C PRO A 221 -5.24 -10.98 -9.09
N ARG A 222 -5.11 -9.88 -8.34
CA ARG A 222 -4.25 -8.76 -8.78
C ARG A 222 -2.81 -9.21 -8.99
N TRP A 223 -2.25 -9.95 -8.05
CA TRP A 223 -0.94 -10.57 -8.18
C TRP A 223 -1.06 -12.10 -8.13
N GLU A 224 -0.19 -12.77 -8.87
CA GLU A 224 -0.06 -14.23 -8.76
C GLU A 224 0.32 -14.63 -7.33
N ARG A 225 -0.22 -15.76 -6.88
CA ARG A 225 0.05 -16.30 -5.54
C ARG A 225 1.50 -16.76 -5.44
N ASN A 226 2.13 -16.54 -4.29
CA ASN A 226 3.39 -17.21 -3.99
C ASN A 226 3.13 -18.63 -3.50
N LEU A 227 3.72 -19.65 -4.12
CA LEU A 227 3.52 -21.04 -3.66
C LEU A 227 4.44 -21.42 -2.50
N ASN A 228 5.29 -20.48 -2.06
CA ASN A 228 6.18 -20.54 -0.90
C ASN A 228 7.33 -21.57 -0.99
N THR A 229 7.52 -22.19 -2.16
CA THR A 229 8.53 -23.25 -2.39
C THR A 229 9.90 -22.69 -2.81
N GLY A 230 9.94 -21.47 -3.33
CA GLY A 230 11.10 -20.90 -4.03
C GLY A 230 11.25 -21.38 -5.48
N GLY A 231 10.33 -22.17 -6.02
CA GLY A 231 10.36 -22.64 -7.39
C GLY A 231 9.84 -21.62 -8.41
N ASN A 232 9.40 -22.11 -9.57
CA ASN A 232 8.85 -21.28 -10.64
C ASN A 232 7.32 -21.17 -10.50
N ASN A 233 6.84 -20.05 -9.96
CA ASN A 233 5.40 -19.83 -9.72
C ASN A 233 4.49 -20.03 -10.94
N TYR A 234 5.00 -19.87 -12.17
CA TYR A 234 4.21 -20.00 -13.40
C TYR A 234 3.93 -21.45 -13.83
N ASP A 235 4.68 -22.45 -13.34
CA ASP A 235 4.50 -23.87 -13.70
C ASP A 235 4.41 -24.83 -12.50
N GLU A 236 4.59 -24.31 -11.29
CA GLU A 236 4.42 -25.10 -10.07
C GLU A 236 2.94 -25.39 -9.76
N THR A 237 2.71 -26.59 -9.22
CA THR A 237 1.37 -27.07 -8.82
C THR A 237 1.32 -27.49 -7.35
N GLN A 238 2.47 -27.50 -6.68
CA GLN A 238 2.59 -27.81 -5.26
C GLN A 238 2.88 -26.53 -4.51
N TRP A 239 2.29 -26.38 -3.33
CA TRP A 239 2.50 -25.24 -2.46
C TRP A 239 2.77 -25.69 -1.03
N VAL A 240 3.37 -24.80 -0.27
CA VAL A 240 3.52 -24.94 1.18
C VAL A 240 2.85 -23.76 1.87
N ARG A 241 2.30 -24.01 3.07
CA ARG A 241 1.85 -22.91 3.93
C ARG A 241 3.08 -22.24 4.53
N ALA A 242 3.05 -20.92 4.62
CA ALA A 242 4.12 -20.13 5.23
C ALA A 242 3.63 -19.48 6.51
N ARG A 243 4.36 -19.67 7.61
CA ARG A 243 4.19 -18.91 8.85
C ARG A 243 5.05 -17.66 8.77
N ASN A 244 4.42 -16.54 8.48
CA ASN A 244 5.06 -15.25 8.30
C ASN A 244 4.93 -14.41 9.57
N SER A 245 5.94 -13.57 9.85
CA SER A 245 5.90 -12.68 11.01
C SER A 245 6.37 -11.27 10.67
N VAL A 246 5.73 -10.26 11.27
CA VAL A 246 6.11 -8.85 11.19
C VAL A 246 6.68 -8.42 12.54
N HIS A 247 7.91 -7.91 12.51
CA HIS A 247 8.65 -7.46 13.69
C HIS A 247 8.62 -5.93 13.75
N HIS A 248 8.42 -5.36 14.93
CA HIS A 248 8.38 -3.90 15.13
C HIS A 248 9.12 -3.42 16.38
N SER A 249 9.85 -4.28 17.08
CA SER A 249 10.68 -3.90 18.24
C SER A 249 11.84 -2.96 17.88
N PRO A 250 12.45 -2.27 18.88
CA PRO A 250 13.69 -1.52 18.70
C PRO A 250 14.76 -2.31 17.94
N GLY A 251 15.36 -1.70 16.92
CA GLY A 251 16.30 -2.35 15.99
C GLY A 251 15.65 -3.08 14.81
N ARG A 252 14.32 -3.22 14.80
CA ARG A 252 13.51 -3.80 13.73
C ARG A 252 12.21 -2.99 13.54
N LEU A 253 12.35 -1.68 13.35
CA LEU A 253 11.24 -0.75 13.33
C LEU A 253 10.49 -0.82 12.00
N SER A 254 9.50 -1.70 11.87
CA SER A 254 8.59 -1.68 10.72
C SER A 254 7.76 -0.40 10.70
N HIS A 255 7.70 0.28 9.55
CA HIS A 255 7.03 1.58 9.42
C HIS A 255 6.64 1.90 7.97
N VAL A 256 5.52 2.59 7.80
CA VAL A 256 5.13 3.20 6.52
C VAL A 256 5.62 4.64 6.47
N VAL A 257 6.24 5.05 5.37
CA VAL A 257 6.69 6.42 5.12
C VAL A 257 5.61 7.13 4.30
N LEU A 258 4.95 8.12 4.91
CA LEU A 258 3.88 8.88 4.29
C LEU A 258 4.39 10.25 3.80
N PRO A 259 4.11 10.65 2.55
CA PRO A 259 4.43 11.97 2.01
C PRO A 259 3.38 13.00 2.48
N VAL A 260 3.56 13.52 3.70
CA VAL A 260 2.64 14.50 4.29
C VAL A 260 2.88 15.86 3.66
N VAL A 261 1.84 16.49 3.11
CA VAL A 261 1.93 17.87 2.59
C VAL A 261 1.43 18.83 3.66
N THR A 262 2.30 19.68 4.16
CA THR A 262 1.90 20.79 5.05
C THR A 262 1.36 21.93 4.20
N ALA A 263 0.20 22.48 4.57
CA ALA A 263 -0.29 23.70 3.93
C ALA A 263 0.77 24.81 4.07
N GLN A 264 1.14 25.44 2.96
CA GLN A 264 1.95 26.65 3.03
C GLN A 264 1.09 27.75 3.67
N GLU A 265 1.59 28.40 4.71
CA GLU A 265 1.02 29.66 5.16
C GLU A 265 1.18 30.68 4.02
N GLU A 266 0.08 31.16 3.45
CA GLU A 266 0.06 32.30 2.52
C GLU A 266 0.50 33.60 3.19
#